data_AF-A0A518KCG7-F1
#
_entry.id   AF-A0A518KCG7-F1
#
_cell.length_a   1.000
_cell.length_b   1.000
_cell.length_c   1.000
_cell.angle_alpha   90.00
_cell.angle_beta   90.00
_cell.angle_gamma   90.00
#
_symmetry.space_group_name_H-M   'P 1'
#
loop_
_entity.id
_entity.type
_entity.pdbx_description
1 polymer ?
#
loop_
_entity_poly.entity_id
_entity_poly.type
_entity_poly.pdbx_seq_one_letter_code
_entity_poly.pdbx_strand_id
1 'polypeptide(L)'
;MSPADDPLELQQSLVESALPLVFEAYDEAVEAGVAAPIVVLVDCEDELGGEIARGWLGDDAIDDAIAAQVASEDAPDEGDPTTVFARAIAWDDARDDLAAAFPYLKPILDGRPPEDGVFVVGVTAGGASALTAPWDARP
;
A
#
# COMPACT_ATOMS: atom_id res chain seq x y z
N MET A 1 24.73 -9.58 -1.37
CA MET A 1 23.28 -9.60 -1.47
C MET A 1 22.82 -10.48 -0.35
N SER A 2 22.46 -9.83 0.75
CA SER A 2 21.85 -10.51 1.88
C SER A 2 20.40 -10.82 1.48
N PRO A 3 19.74 -11.82 2.07
CA PRO A 3 18.33 -12.10 1.79
C PRO A 3 17.39 -10.89 2.02
N ALA A 4 17.81 -9.87 2.79
CA ALA A 4 17.10 -8.60 2.96
C ALA A 4 17.05 -7.67 1.73
N ASP A 5 17.53 -8.10 0.55
CA ASP A 5 17.61 -7.29 -0.68
C ASP A 5 16.58 -7.70 -1.77
N ASP A 6 15.66 -8.65 -1.52
CA ASP A 6 14.64 -9.03 -2.53
C ASP A 6 13.46 -8.03 -2.52
N PRO A 7 13.23 -7.28 -3.62
CA PRO A 7 12.12 -6.32 -3.71
C PRO A 7 10.76 -6.95 -3.41
N LEU A 8 10.55 -8.23 -3.74
CA LEU A 8 9.28 -8.90 -3.47
C LEU A 8 9.10 -9.18 -1.97
N GLU A 9 10.16 -9.54 -1.26
CA GLU A 9 10.10 -9.73 0.20
C GLU A 9 9.82 -8.40 0.89
N LEU A 10 10.47 -7.31 0.48
CA LEU A 10 10.21 -5.97 1.01
C LEU A 10 8.76 -5.52 0.78
N GLN A 11 8.23 -5.74 -0.43
CA GLN A 11 6.85 -5.40 -0.76
C GLN A 11 5.84 -6.25 0.04
N GLN A 12 6.13 -7.52 0.31
CA GLN A 12 5.30 -8.36 1.17
C GLN A 12 5.37 -7.90 2.62
N SER A 13 6.57 -7.66 3.17
CA SER A 13 6.77 -7.17 4.53
C SER A 13 6.08 -5.83 4.78
N LEU A 14 6.04 -4.93 3.77
CA LEU A 14 5.26 -3.70 3.85
C LEU A 14 3.77 -3.98 4.07
N VAL A 15 3.17 -4.87 3.26
CA VAL A 15 1.74 -5.18 3.38
C VAL A 15 1.43 -5.90 4.69
N GLU A 16 2.27 -6.86 5.10
CA GLU A 16 2.09 -7.61 6.33
C GLU A 16 2.17 -6.71 7.58
N SER A 17 3.14 -5.80 7.62
CA SER A 17 3.28 -4.86 8.75
C SER A 17 2.19 -3.79 8.77
N ALA A 18 1.63 -3.45 7.61
CA ALA A 18 0.56 -2.44 7.47
C ALA A 18 -0.85 -3.05 7.42
N LEU A 19 -1.06 -4.33 7.74
CA LEU A 19 -2.38 -4.97 7.70
C LEU A 19 -3.49 -4.19 8.44
N PRO A 20 -3.28 -3.65 9.66
CA PRO A 20 -4.31 -2.84 10.33
C PRO A 20 -4.75 -1.63 9.48
N LEU A 21 -3.78 -0.94 8.86
CA LEU A 21 -4.03 0.22 8.01
C LEU A 21 -4.75 -0.18 6.70
N VAL A 22 -4.46 -1.37 6.16
CA VAL A 22 -5.18 -1.91 4.99
C VAL A 22 -6.67 -2.07 5.30
N PHE A 23 -6.98 -2.71 6.43
CA PHE A 23 -8.38 -2.97 6.79
C PHE A 23 -9.11 -1.68 7.15
N GLU A 24 -8.45 -0.76 7.87
CA GLU A 24 -9.00 0.58 8.15
C GLU A 24 -9.38 1.33 6.86
N ALA A 25 -8.44 1.46 5.92
CA ALA A 25 -8.70 2.15 4.65
C ALA A 25 -9.80 1.45 3.82
N TYR A 26 -9.83 0.11 3.84
CA TYR A 26 -10.87 -0.66 3.17
C TYR A 26 -12.25 -0.42 3.79
N ASP A 27 -12.36 -0.50 5.11
CA ASP A 27 -13.62 -0.32 5.83
C ASP A 27 -14.17 1.09 5.62
N GLU A 28 -13.33 2.12 5.74
CA GLU A 28 -13.73 3.51 5.46
C GLU A 28 -14.29 3.68 4.04
N ALA A 29 -13.65 3.04 3.05
CA ALA A 29 -14.13 3.09 1.68
C ALA A 29 -15.47 2.35 1.49
N VAL A 30 -15.63 1.19 2.13
CA VAL A 30 -16.91 0.47 2.11
C VAL A 30 -18.01 1.31 2.77
N GLU A 31 -17.73 1.96 3.91
CA GLU A 31 -18.68 2.86 4.58
C GLU A 31 -19.04 4.08 3.71
N ALA A 32 -18.08 4.58 2.92
CA ALA A 32 -18.29 5.63 1.93
C ALA A 32 -19.00 5.16 0.64
N GLY A 33 -19.27 3.86 0.50
CA GLY A 33 -19.97 3.29 -0.65
C GLY A 33 -19.09 3.05 -1.88
N VAL A 34 -17.77 2.94 -1.71
CA VAL A 34 -16.83 2.57 -2.77
C VAL A 34 -17.07 1.12 -3.20
N ALA A 35 -17.32 0.91 -4.49
CA ALA A 35 -17.57 -0.42 -5.04
C ALA A 35 -16.25 -1.18 -5.24
N ALA A 36 -16.15 -2.36 -4.60
CA ALA A 36 -14.98 -3.24 -4.65
C ALA A 36 -13.65 -2.48 -4.46
N PRO A 37 -13.37 -1.94 -3.26
CA PRO A 37 -12.16 -1.15 -3.04
C PRO A 37 -10.89 -1.98 -3.23
N ILE A 38 -9.94 -1.43 -3.99
CA ILE A 38 -8.52 -1.79 -3.97
C ILE A 38 -7.84 -0.88 -2.96
N VAL A 39 -7.03 -1.45 -2.07
CA VAL A 39 -6.16 -0.66 -1.18
C VAL A 39 -4.78 -0.54 -1.82
N VAL A 40 -4.31 0.69 -2.01
CA VAL A 40 -2.93 0.96 -2.42
C VAL A 40 -2.16 1.43 -1.19
N LEU A 41 -1.14 0.67 -0.81
CA LEU A 41 -0.17 1.03 0.20
C LEU A 41 1.07 1.60 -0.49
N VAL A 42 1.51 2.78 -0.06
CA VAL A 42 2.73 3.41 -0.57
C VAL A 42 3.68 3.66 0.58
N ASP A 43 4.91 3.23 0.39
CA ASP A 43 6.05 3.63 1.21
C ASP A 43 6.46 5.06 0.82
N CYS A 44 6.20 6.03 1.68
CA CYS A 44 6.45 7.44 1.38
C CYS A 44 7.95 7.79 1.32
N GLU A 45 8.80 6.91 1.86
CA GLU A 45 10.25 7.08 1.90
C GLU A 45 10.95 6.40 0.70
N ASP A 46 10.23 5.54 -0.04
CA ASP A 46 10.64 5.04 -1.35
C ASP A 46 10.54 6.15 -2.43
N GLU A 47 11.40 6.12 -3.45
CA GLU A 47 11.41 7.13 -4.51
C GLU A 47 10.07 7.15 -5.28
N LEU A 48 9.57 5.97 -5.68
CA LEU A 48 8.33 5.87 -6.42
C LEU A 48 7.11 6.04 -5.51
N GLY A 49 7.12 5.39 -4.35
CA GLY A 49 6.04 5.52 -3.36
C GLY A 49 5.88 6.96 -2.87
N GLY A 50 6.98 7.66 -2.61
CA GLY A 50 7.01 9.06 -2.24
C GLY A 50 6.50 10.00 -3.33
N GLU A 51 6.80 9.77 -4.61
CA GLU A 51 6.23 10.55 -5.71
C GLU A 51 4.70 10.37 -5.81
N ILE A 52 4.22 9.14 -5.67
CA ILE A 52 2.77 8.85 -5.68
C ILE A 52 2.07 9.52 -4.50
N ALA A 53 2.63 9.38 -3.30
CA ALA A 53 2.07 9.94 -2.08
C ALA A 53 1.99 11.48 -2.16
N ARG A 54 3.06 12.13 -2.63
CA ARG A 54 3.10 13.59 -2.85
C ARG A 54 2.11 14.03 -3.92
N GLY A 55 1.92 13.25 -4.99
CA GLY A 55 0.89 13.50 -6.00
C GLY A 55 -0.54 13.47 -5.44
N TRP A 56 -0.78 12.77 -4.33
CA TRP A 56 -2.09 12.67 -3.69
C TRP A 56 -2.32 13.67 -2.56
N LEU A 57 -1.33 13.83 -1.69
CA LEU A 57 -1.47 14.60 -0.44
C LEU A 57 -0.77 15.97 -0.49
N GLY A 58 0.13 16.16 -1.46
CA GLY A 58 1.02 17.33 -1.54
C GLY A 58 2.33 17.13 -0.80
N ASP A 59 3.37 17.86 -1.21
CA ASP A 59 4.73 17.73 -0.69
C ASP A 59 4.81 17.98 0.82
N ASP A 60 4.23 19.10 1.29
CA ASP A 60 4.27 19.51 2.70
C ASP A 60 3.67 18.45 3.64
N ALA A 61 2.57 17.81 3.22
CA ALA A 61 1.89 16.79 4.03
C ALA A 61 2.73 15.51 4.20
N ILE A 62 3.49 15.15 3.17
CA ILE A 62 4.40 13.99 3.22
C ILE A 62 5.62 14.30 4.06
N ASP A 63 6.22 15.47 3.88
CA ASP A 63 7.40 15.86 4.65
C ASP A 63 7.08 15.97 6.16
N ASP A 64 5.90 16.50 6.52
CA ASP A 64 5.42 16.53 7.91
C ASP A 64 5.19 15.13 8.48
N ALA A 65 4.61 14.21 7.69
CA ALA A 65 4.35 12.83 8.12
C ALA A 65 5.65 12.05 8.38
N ILE A 66 6.63 12.16 7.47
CA ILE A 66 7.96 11.55 7.64
C ILE A 66 8.65 12.14 8.88
N ALA A 67 8.61 13.45 9.06
CA ALA A 67 9.21 14.10 10.23
C ALA A 67 8.57 13.64 11.55
N ALA A 68 7.26 13.42 11.58
CA ALA A 68 6.55 12.91 12.75
C ALA A 68 6.92 11.45 13.07
N GLN A 69 7.10 10.62 12.05
CA GLN A 69 7.55 9.23 12.18
C GLN A 69 8.96 9.17 12.80
N VAL A 70 9.90 9.96 12.27
CA VAL A 70 11.28 10.04 12.77
C VAL A 70 11.34 10.56 14.22
N ALA A 71 10.43 11.45 14.61
CA ALA A 71 10.35 11.98 15.96
C ALA A 71 9.70 11.02 16.98
N SER A 72 9.00 9.99 16.51
CA SER A 72 8.29 9.03 17.34
C SER A 72 9.18 7.83 17.68
N GLU A 73 10.11 8.00 18.63
CA GLU A 73 11.07 6.98 19.10
C GLU A 73 10.42 5.77 19.85
N ASP A 74 9.10 5.56 19.77
CA ASP A 74 8.33 4.59 20.57
C ASP A 74 7.77 3.38 19.78
N ALA A 75 8.27 3.09 18.57
CA ALA A 75 7.88 1.87 17.85
C ALA A 75 8.65 0.63 18.38
N PRO A 76 7.97 -0.49 18.69
CA PRO A 76 8.64 -1.72 19.09
C PRO A 76 9.52 -2.28 17.95
N ASP A 77 10.66 -2.79 18.39
CA ASP A 77 11.81 -3.35 17.67
C ASP A 77 11.43 -4.56 16.78
N GLU A 78 10.84 -4.32 15.60
CA GLU A 78 10.67 -5.30 14.52
C GLU A 78 10.50 -4.60 13.16
N GLY A 79 11.62 -4.08 12.62
CA GLY A 79 11.71 -3.43 11.29
C GLY A 79 11.83 -1.91 11.38
N ASP A 80 12.70 -1.30 10.55
CA ASP A 80 12.81 0.16 10.49
C ASP A 80 11.43 0.74 10.10
N PRO A 81 10.79 1.54 10.98
CA PRO A 81 9.40 1.93 10.80
C PRO A 81 9.29 2.99 9.70
N THR A 82 9.03 2.58 8.45
CA THR A 82 8.80 3.52 7.34
C THR A 82 7.44 4.21 7.45
N THR A 83 7.34 5.41 6.88
CA THR A 83 6.10 6.16 6.75
C THR A 83 5.24 5.56 5.64
N VAL A 84 4.15 4.88 6.01
CA VAL A 84 3.24 4.23 5.06
C VAL A 84 1.94 5.01 4.93
N PHE A 85 1.49 5.20 3.69
CA PHE A 85 0.16 5.74 3.41
C PHE A 85 -0.71 4.71 2.70
N ALA A 86 -1.98 4.61 3.13
CA ALA A 86 -2.97 3.74 2.49
C ALA A 86 -4.07 4.57 1.84
N ARG A 87 -4.48 4.13 0.65
CA ARG A 87 -5.63 4.70 -0.03
C ARG A 87 -6.48 3.62 -0.65
N ALA A 88 -7.76 3.60 -0.30
CA ALA A 88 -8.73 2.76 -0.98
C ALA A 88 -9.36 3.49 -2.18
N ILE A 89 -9.40 2.81 -3.33
CA ILE A 89 -9.91 3.32 -4.60
C ILE A 89 -10.82 2.26 -5.23
N ALA A 90 -11.91 2.65 -5.90
CA ALA A 90 -12.77 1.67 -6.56
C ALA A 90 -11.97 0.88 -7.61
N TRP A 91 -12.22 -0.44 -7.70
CA TRP A 91 -11.52 -1.32 -8.63
C TRP A 91 -11.51 -0.79 -10.06
N ASP A 92 -12.68 -0.40 -10.57
CA ASP A 92 -12.85 0.05 -11.94
C ASP A 92 -12.13 1.39 -12.21
N ASP A 93 -11.99 2.25 -11.19
CA ASP A 93 -11.30 3.53 -11.31
C ASP A 93 -9.77 3.34 -11.26
N ALA A 94 -9.28 2.45 -10.40
CA ALA A 94 -7.85 2.24 -10.19
C ALA A 94 -7.20 1.33 -11.24
N ARG A 95 -7.97 0.41 -11.85
CA ARG A 95 -7.44 -0.65 -12.71
C ARG A 95 -6.59 -0.13 -13.86
N ASP A 96 -7.08 0.84 -14.62
CA ASP A 96 -6.40 1.32 -15.83
C ASP A 96 -5.15 2.13 -15.47
N ASP A 97 -5.23 2.95 -14.42
CA ASP A 97 -4.11 3.74 -13.92
C ASP A 97 -2.99 2.84 -13.36
N LEU A 98 -3.35 1.84 -12.55
CA LEU A 98 -2.41 0.86 -12.00
C LEU A 98 -1.78 -0.01 -13.10
N ALA A 99 -2.55 -0.42 -14.11
CA ALA A 99 -2.01 -1.18 -15.22
C ALA A 99 -1.11 -0.33 -16.14
N ALA A 100 -1.35 0.97 -16.25
CA ALA A 100 -0.48 1.88 -16.99
C ALA A 100 0.83 2.14 -16.24
N ALA A 101 0.77 2.37 -14.92
CA ALA A 101 1.94 2.59 -14.07
C ALA A 101 2.76 1.31 -13.87
N PHE A 102 2.10 0.16 -13.69
CA PHE A 102 2.71 -1.14 -13.45
C PHE A 102 2.18 -2.19 -14.46
N PRO A 103 2.67 -2.19 -15.71
CA PRO A 103 2.16 -3.07 -16.77
C PRO A 103 2.15 -4.55 -16.44
N TYR A 104 3.05 -5.00 -15.56
CA TYR A 104 3.13 -6.40 -15.13
C TYR A 104 2.02 -6.81 -14.15
N LEU A 105 1.31 -5.86 -13.52
CA LEU A 105 0.12 -6.15 -12.69
C LEU A 105 -1.15 -6.33 -13.53
N LYS A 106 -1.13 -5.90 -14.80
CA LYS A 106 -2.30 -5.95 -15.69
C LYS A 106 -2.99 -7.33 -15.74
N PRO A 107 -2.30 -8.47 -15.82
CA PRO A 107 -2.97 -9.79 -15.87
C PRO A 107 -3.84 -10.07 -14.63
N ILE A 108 -3.43 -9.54 -13.46
CA ILE A 108 -4.16 -9.69 -12.21
C ILE A 108 -5.32 -8.69 -12.17
N LEU A 109 -5.06 -7.43 -12.56
CA LEU A 109 -6.05 -6.35 -12.59
C LEU A 109 -7.16 -6.55 -13.65
N ASP A 110 -6.88 -7.29 -14.73
CA ASP A 110 -7.87 -7.69 -15.73
C ASP A 110 -8.86 -8.74 -15.22
N GLY A 111 -8.57 -9.35 -14.07
CA GLY A 111 -9.42 -10.32 -13.40
C GLY A 111 -10.62 -9.68 -12.71
N ARG A 112 -10.98 -10.25 -11.56
CA ARG A 112 -12.02 -9.72 -10.68
C ARG A 112 -11.40 -9.47 -9.30
N PRO A 113 -11.99 -8.58 -8.50
CA PRO A 113 -11.66 -8.48 -7.09
C PRO A 113 -11.66 -9.87 -6.41
N PRO A 114 -10.70 -10.16 -5.52
CA PRO A 114 -10.70 -11.39 -4.73
C PRO A 114 -11.95 -11.43 -3.84
N GLU A 115 -12.52 -12.62 -3.64
CA GLU A 115 -13.68 -12.84 -2.76
C GLU A 115 -13.23 -13.20 -1.33
N ASP A 116 -12.01 -13.69 -1.19
CA ASP A 116 -11.41 -14.21 0.04
C ASP A 116 -10.56 -13.19 0.83
N GLY A 117 -10.51 -11.94 0.38
CA GLY A 117 -9.82 -10.88 1.09
C GLY A 117 -9.92 -9.50 0.44
N VAL A 118 -9.10 -8.59 0.94
CA VAL A 118 -8.89 -7.26 0.36
C VAL A 118 -7.78 -7.33 -0.68
N PHE A 119 -8.00 -6.78 -1.87
CA PHE A 119 -6.93 -6.63 -2.85
C PHE A 119 -6.03 -5.45 -2.48
N VAL A 120 -4.75 -5.72 -2.33
CA VAL A 120 -3.75 -4.74 -1.91
C VAL A 120 -2.69 -4.60 -2.99
N VAL A 121 -2.33 -3.35 -3.30
CA VAL A 121 -1.14 -3.03 -4.09
C VAL A 121 -0.14 -2.34 -3.18
N GLY A 122 0.95 -3.04 -2.83
CA GLY A 122 2.04 -2.48 -2.04
C GLY A 122 3.12 -1.90 -2.94
N VAL A 123 3.43 -0.61 -2.80
CA VAL A 123 4.44 0.13 -3.57
C VAL A 123 5.63 0.46 -2.68
N THR A 124 6.76 -0.18 -2.95
CA THR A 124 8.06 0.05 -2.31
C THR A 124 9.15 -0.64 -3.13
N ALA A 125 10.42 -0.40 -2.78
CA ALA A 125 11.60 -0.96 -3.44
C ALA A 125 11.60 -0.69 -4.96
N GLY A 126 11.17 0.51 -5.37
CA GLY A 126 11.11 0.95 -6.76
C GLY A 126 10.07 0.23 -7.63
N GLY A 127 9.10 -0.46 -7.03
CA GLY A 127 8.05 -1.18 -7.75
C GLY A 127 6.80 -1.39 -6.92
N ALA A 128 5.93 -2.25 -7.43
CA ALA A 128 4.68 -2.64 -6.77
C ALA A 128 4.44 -4.15 -6.83
N SER A 129 3.81 -4.70 -5.80
CA SER A 129 3.25 -6.06 -5.81
C SER A 129 1.75 -6.04 -5.56
N ALA A 130 1.04 -7.00 -6.17
CA ALA A 130 -0.37 -7.24 -5.90
C ALA A 130 -0.49 -8.43 -4.94
N LEU A 131 -1.20 -8.23 -3.83
CA LEU A 131 -1.39 -9.18 -2.75
C LEU A 131 -2.88 -9.23 -2.38
N THR A 132 -3.29 -10.32 -1.74
CA THR A 132 -4.60 -10.41 -1.11
C THR A 132 -4.39 -10.48 0.39
N ALA A 133 -4.87 -9.48 1.13
CA ALA A 133 -4.94 -9.55 2.59
C ALA A 133 -6.19 -10.37 2.95
N PRO A 134 -6.04 -11.62 3.43
CA PRO A 134 -7.17 -12.51 3.63
C PRO A 134 -8.03 -12.01 4.81
N TRP A 135 -9.34 -12.28 4.77
CA TRP A 135 -10.26 -11.79 5.81
C TRP A 135 -9.92 -12.27 7.23
N ASP A 136 -9.23 -13.39 7.38
CA ASP A 136 -8.80 -13.94 8.66
C ASP A 136 -7.55 -13.27 9.25
N ALA A 137 -6.85 -12.43 8.47
CA ALA A 137 -5.77 -11.58 8.92
C ALA A 137 -6.25 -10.23 9.50
N ARG A 138 -7.56 -10.00 9.51
CA ARG A 138 -8.15 -8.78 10.11
C ARG A 138 -8.02 -8.83 11.63
N PRO A 139 -7.49 -7.76 12.28
CA PRO A 139 -7.27 -7.71 13.73
C PRO A 139 -8.56 -7.68 14.55
#